data_AF-A0A1E7KCW1-F1
#
_entry.id   AF-A0A1E7KCW1-F1
#
_cell.length_a   1.000
_cell.length_b   1.000
_cell.length_c   1.000
_cell.angle_alpha   90.00
_cell.angle_beta   90.00
_cell.angle_gamma   90.00
#
_symmetry.space_group_name_H-M   'P 1'
#
loop_
_entity.id
_entity.type
_entity.pdbx_description
1 polymer ?
#
loop_
_entity_poly.entity_id
_entity_poly.type
_entity_poly.pdbx_seq_one_letter_code
_entity_poly.pdbx_strand_id
1 'polypeptide(L)' 'MPLPAGQPREWYETHNRRLKAMRLAIALLDSGVYTPERATDRRIHSVAARIGVHPPSRTTCRVVRALLPAASPR' A
#
# COMPACT_ATOMS: atom_id res chain seq x y z
N MET A 1 -8.45 10.95 11.74
CA MET A 1 -9.68 10.30 12.20
C MET A 1 -9.33 9.45 13.40
N PRO A 2 -9.87 9.73 14.61
CA PRO A 2 -9.68 8.86 15.74
C PRO A 2 -10.37 7.53 15.45
N LEU A 3 -9.75 6.44 15.88
CA LEU A 3 -10.31 5.11 15.75
C LEU A 3 -11.52 4.96 16.68
N PRO A 4 -12.65 4.38 16.24
CA PRO A 4 -13.82 4.19 17.10
C PRO A 4 -13.41 3.29 18.26
N ALA A 5 -13.60 3.72 19.52
CA ALA A 5 -13.26 2.89 20.67
C ALA A 5 -14.06 1.57 20.66
N GLY A 6 -13.42 0.45 21.02
CA GLY A 6 -14.11 -0.82 21.27
C GLY A 6 -13.94 -1.94 20.24
N GLN A 7 -13.06 -1.81 19.24
CA GLN A 7 -12.73 -2.92 18.35
C GLN A 7 -11.50 -3.71 18.82
N PRO A 8 -11.40 -5.02 18.52
CA PRO A 8 -10.18 -5.80 18.79
C PRO A 8 -8.97 -5.21 18.07
N ARG A 9 -7.78 -5.35 18.68
CA ARG A 9 -6.51 -4.86 18.14
C ARG A 9 -6.28 -5.23 16.66
N GLU A 10 -6.60 -6.47 16.29
CA GLU A 10 -6.41 -7.01 14.94
C GLU A 10 -7.21 -6.27 13.87
N TRP A 11 -8.38 -5.73 14.25
CA TRP A 11 -9.20 -4.91 13.37
C TRP A 11 -8.45 -3.64 12.99
N TYR A 12 -7.85 -2.94 13.97
CA TYR A 12 -7.07 -1.74 13.72
C TYR A 12 -5.80 -2.04 12.93
N GLU A 13 -5.12 -3.14 13.20
CA GLU A 13 -3.93 -3.52 12.46
C GLU A 13 -4.25 -3.77 10.98
N THR A 14 -5.36 -4.46 10.70
CA THR A 14 -5.84 -4.72 9.33
C THR A 14 -6.28 -3.44 8.65
N HIS A 15 -7.05 -2.61 9.36
CA HIS A 15 -7.54 -1.32 8.87
C HIS A 15 -6.38 -0.36 8.53
N ASN A 16 -5.45 -0.15 9.47
CA ASN A 16 -4.29 0.71 9.30
C ASN A 16 -3.36 0.20 8.20
N ARG A 17 -3.23 -1.13 8.05
CA ARG A 17 -2.48 -1.73 6.94
C ARG A 17 -3.13 -1.42 5.59
N ARG A 18 -4.45 -1.49 5.49
CA ARG A 18 -5.19 -1.11 4.27
C ARG A 18 -5.03 0.38 3.97
N LEU A 19 -5.17 1.27 4.95
CA LEU A 19 -4.94 2.72 4.79
C LEU A 19 -3.51 3.01 4.30
N LYS A 20 -2.51 2.39 4.93
CA LYS A 20 -1.09 2.51 4.53
C LYS A 20 -0.88 2.03 3.10
N ALA A 21 -1.49 0.91 2.72
CA ALA A 21 -1.38 0.35 1.37
C ALA A 21 -2.04 1.27 0.32
N MET A 22 -3.22 1.83 0.60
CA MET A 22 -3.88 2.77 -0.32
C MET A 22 -3.04 4.03 -0.55
N ARG A 23 -2.47 4.61 0.51
CA ARG A 23 -1.56 5.76 0.39
C ARG A 23 -0.35 5.46 -0.51
N LEU A 24 0.23 4.27 -0.37
CA LEU A 24 1.35 3.83 -1.21
C LEU A 24 0.92 3.55 -2.66
N ALA A 25 -0.25 2.96 -2.88
CA ALA A 25 -0.78 2.68 -4.21
C ALA A 25 -0.99 3.97 -5.01
N ILE A 26 -1.59 5.00 -4.39
CA ILE A 26 -1.77 6.32 -5.01
C ILE A 26 -0.41 6.92 -5.40
N ALA A 27 0.55 6.95 -4.47
CA ALA A 27 1.89 7.48 -4.77
C ALA A 27 2.65 6.69 -5.85
N LEU A 28 2.38 5.39 -5.97
CA LEU A 28 2.93 4.56 -7.05
C LEU A 28 2.33 4.95 -8.40
N LEU A 29 1.01 5.13 -8.47
CA LEU A 29 0.31 5.59 -9.67
C LEU A 29 0.83 6.98 -10.10
N ASP A 30 0.96 7.92 -9.15
CA ASP A 30 1.52 9.26 -9.40
C ASP A 30 2.98 9.21 -9.89
N SER A 31 3.72 8.16 -9.53
CA SER A 31 5.10 7.92 -9.99
C SER A 31 5.21 7.12 -11.30
N GLY A 32 4.09 6.79 -11.94
CA GLY A 32 4.03 6.05 -13.20
C GLY A 32 4.07 4.52 -13.06
N VAL A 33 3.80 3.97 -11.88
CA VAL A 33 3.71 2.52 -11.65
C VAL A 33 2.25 2.09 -11.68
N TYR A 34 1.78 1.69 -12.86
CA TYR A 34 0.38 1.38 -13.12
C TYR A 34 0.01 -0.10 -13.02
N THR A 35 0.97 -1.01 -12.82
CA THR A 35 0.70 -2.46 -12.75
C THR A 35 1.37 -3.13 -11.54
N PRO A 36 0.77 -4.21 -10.99
CA PRO A 36 1.33 -4.98 -9.89
C PRO A 36 2.75 -5.48 -10.12
N GLU A 37 3.09 -5.89 -11.35
CA GLU A 37 4.38 -6.46 -11.72
C GLU A 37 5.49 -5.41 -11.65
N ARG A 38 5.15 -4.15 -11.96
CA ARG A 38 6.08 -3.02 -11.85
C ARG A 38 6.25 -2.53 -10.42
N ALA A 39 5.34 -2.88 -9.51
CA ALA A 39 5.40 -2.55 -8.08
C ALA A 39 6.23 -3.58 -7.28
N THR A 40 7.52 -3.70 -7.61
CA THR A 40 8.46 -4.56 -6.86
C THR A 40 8.63 -4.06 -5.42
N ASP A 41 9.01 -4.93 -4.48
CA ASP A 41 9.21 -4.52 -3.07
C ASP A 41 10.18 -3.33 -2.98
N ARG A 42 11.30 -3.38 -3.72
CA ARG A 42 12.28 -2.27 -3.80
C ARG A 42 11.63 -0.95 -4.23
N ARG A 43 10.75 -0.97 -5.24
CA ARG A 43 10.03 0.21 -5.75
C ARG A 43 9.07 0.74 -4.69
N ILE A 44 8.30 -0.14 -4.04
CA ILE A 44 7.36 0.23 -2.96
C ILE A 44 8.13 0.86 -1.79
N HIS A 45 9.24 0.27 -1.36
CA HIS A 45 10.10 0.81 -0.30
C HIS A 45 10.69 2.18 -0.67
N SER A 46 11.14 2.36 -1.91
CA SER A 46 11.65 3.64 -2.40
C SER A 46 10.58 4.73 -2.41
N VAL A 47 9.37 4.42 -2.88
CA VAL A 47 8.23 5.36 -2.83
C VAL A 47 7.85 5.67 -1.39
N ALA A 48 7.78 4.66 -0.51
CA ALA A 48 7.49 4.85 0.90
C ALA A 48 8.46 5.85 1.56
N ALA A 49 9.76 5.69 1.33
CA ALA A 49 10.78 6.62 1.80
C ALA A 49 10.57 8.03 1.23
N ARG A 50 10.28 8.15 -0.07
CA ARG A 50 10.02 9.44 -0.73
C ARG A 50 8.83 10.20 -0.14
N ILE A 51 7.77 9.49 0.23
CA ILE A 51 6.54 10.12 0.78
C ILE A 51 6.50 10.16 2.32
N GLY A 52 7.62 9.87 2.99
CA GLY A 52 7.74 9.92 4.44
C GLY A 52 6.94 8.84 5.19
N VAL A 53 6.65 7.71 4.54
CA VAL A 53 5.94 6.58 5.14
C VAL A 53 6.96 5.56 5.66
N HIS A 54 6.82 5.14 6.93
CA HIS A 54 7.67 4.10 7.52
C HIS A 54 7.68 2.83 6.65
N PRO A 55 8.80 2.09 6.55
CA PRO A 55 8.92 0.90 5.72
C PRO A 55 7.69 -0.03 5.76
N PRO A 56 7.14 -0.42 4.59
CA PRO A 56 6.03 -1.37 4.52
C PRO A 56 6.50 -2.78 4.86
N SER A 57 5.61 -3.56 5.49
CA SER A 57 5.84 -5.01 5.66
C SER A 57 5.55 -5.76 4.36
N ARG A 58 6.05 -7.00 4.23
CA ARG A 58 5.73 -7.87 3.07
C ARG A 58 4.23 -8.02 2.83
N THR A 59 3.44 -8.10 3.90
CA THR A 59 1.97 -8.16 3.81
C THR A 59 1.41 -6.85 3.27
N THR A 60 1.93 -5.70 3.71
CA THR A 60 1.54 -4.39 3.16
C THR A 60 1.87 -4.30 1.67
N CYS A 61 3.07 -4.73 1.25
CA CYS A 61 3.45 -4.77 -0.17
C CYS A 61 2.51 -5.63 -1.02
N ARG A 62 2.06 -6.78 -0.50
CA ARG A 62 1.02 -7.60 -1.17
C ARG A 62 -0.30 -6.85 -1.33
N VAL A 63 -0.76 -6.17 -0.28
CA VAL A 63 -2.00 -5.37 -0.35
C VAL A 63 -1.85 -4.21 -1.34
N VAL A 64 -0.69 -3.55 -1.39
CA VAL A 64 -0.41 -2.50 -2.39
C VAL A 64 -0.58 -3.03 -3.81
N ARG A 65 0.01 -4.20 -4.13
CA ARG A 65 -0.12 -4.81 -5.46
C ARG A 65 -1.57 -5.17 -5.80
N ALA A 66 -2.34 -5.65 -4.83
CA ALA A 66 -3.74 -6.00 -5.02
C ALA A 66 -4.64 -4.78 -5.30
N LEU A 67 -4.17 -3.56 -5.02
CA LEU A 67 -4.90 -2.31 -5.27
C LEU A 67 -4.55 -1.67 -6.63
N LEU A 68 -3.52 -2.16 -7.32
CA LEU A 68 -3.13 -1.63 -8.63
C LEU A 68 -3.99 -2.26 -9.74
N PRO A 69 -4.25 -1.52 -10.83
CA PRO A 69 -4.96 -2.09 -11.98
C PRO A 69 -4.26 -3.35 -12.49
N ALA A 70 -5.03 -4.41 -12.74
CA ALA A 70 -4.50 -5.56 -13.47
C ALA A 70 -3.96 -5.06 -14.81
N ALA A 71 -2.83 -5.60 -15.27
CA ALA A 71 -2.38 -5.35 -16.63
C ALA A 71 -3.54 -5.74 -17.56
N SER A 72 -4.04 -4.79 -18.35
CA SER A 72 -5.02 -5.13 -19.39
C SER A 72 -4.42 -6.24 -20.25
N PRO A 73 -5.10 -7.38 -20.41
CA PRO A 73 -4.70 -8.33 -21.44
C PRO A 73 -4.78 -7.58 -22.76
N ARG A 74 -3.64 -7.47 -23.45
CA ARG A 74 -3.62 -7.03 -24.85
C ARG A 74 -4.27 -8.07 -25.71
#